data_AF-A0A1D8PA99-F1
#
_entry.id   AF-A0A1D8PA99-F1
#
_cell.length_a   1.000
_cell.length_b   1.000
_cell.length_c   1.000
_cell.angle_alpha   90.00
_cell.angle_beta   90.00
_cell.angle_gamma   90.00
#
_symmetry.space_group_name_H-M   'P 1'
#
loop_
_entity.id
_entity.type
_entity.pdbx_description
1 polymer ?
#
loop_
_entity_poly.entity_id
_entity_poly.type
_entity_poly.pdbx_seq_one_letter_code
_entity_poly.pdbx_strand_id
1 'polypeptide(L)'
;MSDLSTVNKLLNEIEADIDFRDKLNPTISKADVAWHLYHSLKTINTICEALKASNPEDFKSTFGLPKIFVMTFGIIPRGKARAPKSVKPPENILTKNIKSQLELARENVSLIQGLDRKKNFYHPIFGYLNKNKTIRFLGIHTNHHLKIVRDILSK
;
A
#
# COMPACT_ATOMS: atom_id res chain seq x y z
N MET A 1 10.70 -7.97 -10.60
CA MET A 1 10.62 -6.60 -10.03
C MET A 1 9.16 -6.22 -9.96
N SER A 2 8.64 -5.65 -8.87
CA SER A 2 7.26 -5.13 -8.90
C SER A 2 7.24 -3.87 -9.74
N ASP A 3 6.47 -3.90 -10.81
CA ASP A 3 6.20 -2.79 -11.71
C ASP A 3 4.79 -2.24 -11.42
N LEU A 4 4.40 -1.19 -12.14
CA LEU A 4 3.05 -0.62 -12.04
C LEU A 4 1.97 -1.62 -12.49
N SER A 5 2.29 -2.55 -13.40
CA SER A 5 1.38 -3.64 -13.78
C SER A 5 0.99 -4.48 -12.57
N THR A 6 1.94 -4.81 -11.71
CA THR A 6 1.71 -5.53 -10.46
C THR A 6 0.75 -4.76 -9.54
N VAL A 7 0.98 -3.46 -9.35
CA VAL A 7 0.10 -2.62 -8.51
C VAL A 7 -1.32 -2.55 -9.08
N ASN A 8 -1.46 -2.38 -10.40
CA ASN A 8 -2.76 -2.35 -11.06
C ASN A 8 -3.54 -3.66 -10.93
N LYS A 9 -2.87 -4.81 -11.03
CA LYS A 9 -3.50 -6.12 -10.77
C LYS A 9 -4.05 -6.22 -9.34
N LEU A 10 -3.28 -5.73 -8.37
CA LEU A 10 -3.71 -5.72 -6.97
C LEU A 10 -4.88 -4.73 -6.73
N LEU A 11 -4.94 -3.60 -7.45
CA LEU A 11 -6.09 -2.69 -7.40
C LEU A 11 -7.36 -3.34 -7.96
N ASN A 12 -7.24 -4.16 -9.01
CA ASN A 12 -8.38 -4.93 -9.55
C ASN A 12 -8.87 -5.98 -8.55
N GLU A 13 -7.95 -6.61 -7.81
CA GLU A 13 -8.33 -7.54 -6.75
C GLU A 13 -9.02 -6.82 -5.59
N ILE A 14 -8.51 -5.65 -5.17
CA ILE A 14 -9.18 -4.80 -4.17
C ILE A 14 -10.62 -4.50 -4.61
N GLU A 15 -10.84 -4.18 -5.88
CA GLU A 15 -12.16 -3.90 -6.43
C GLU A 15 -13.10 -5.11 -6.33
N ALA A 16 -12.62 -6.30 -6.71
CA ALA A 16 -13.37 -7.55 -6.62
C ALA A 16 -13.70 -7.92 -5.16
N ASP A 17 -12.83 -7.58 -4.21
CA ASP A 17 -13.01 -7.88 -2.79
C ASP A 17 -13.99 -6.93 -2.07
N ILE A 18 -14.44 -5.84 -2.71
CA ILE A 18 -15.38 -4.87 -2.10
C ILE A 18 -16.69 -5.54 -1.68
N ASP A 19 -17.18 -6.51 -2.44
CA ASP A 19 -18.43 -7.21 -2.13
C ASP A 19 -18.33 -8.07 -0.85
N PHE A 20 -17.10 -8.38 -0.41
CA PHE A 20 -16.83 -9.10 0.82
C PHE A 20 -16.42 -8.19 1.98
N ARG A 21 -16.63 -6.87 1.87
CA ARG A 21 -16.13 -5.87 2.82
C ARG A 21 -16.43 -6.16 4.30
N ASP A 22 -17.58 -6.75 4.60
CA ASP A 22 -18.01 -7.04 5.99
C ASP A 22 -17.53 -8.39 6.52
N LYS A 23 -16.78 -9.17 5.72
CA LYS A 23 -16.21 -10.44 6.18
C LYS A 23 -15.09 -10.20 7.18
N LEU A 24 -15.09 -10.99 8.24
CA LEU A 24 -14.11 -10.96 9.32
C LEU A 24 -13.85 -12.39 9.79
N ASN A 25 -12.57 -12.74 9.93
CA ASN A 25 -12.14 -13.95 10.63
C ASN A 25 -11.16 -13.55 11.74
N PRO A 26 -11.62 -13.49 13.01
CA PRO A 26 -10.79 -13.05 14.15
C PRO A 26 -9.55 -13.91 14.40
N THR A 27 -9.52 -15.15 13.91
CA THR A 27 -8.34 -16.03 14.00
C THR A 27 -7.22 -15.61 13.06
N ILE A 28 -7.55 -14.88 11.99
CA ILE A 28 -6.62 -14.37 10.97
C ILE A 28 -6.27 -12.91 11.21
N SER A 29 -7.27 -12.06 11.45
CA SER A 29 -7.11 -10.62 11.66
C SER A 29 -8.18 -10.09 12.61
N LYS A 30 -7.80 -9.10 13.43
CA LYS A 30 -8.76 -8.34 14.24
C LYS A 30 -9.55 -7.32 13.41
N ALA A 31 -9.13 -7.08 12.16
CA ALA A 31 -9.74 -6.14 11.25
C ALA A 31 -10.45 -6.90 10.12
N ASP A 32 -11.58 -6.35 9.67
CA ASP A 32 -12.37 -6.90 8.57
C ASP A 32 -11.72 -6.61 7.21
N VAL A 33 -12.35 -7.14 6.15
CA VAL A 33 -11.92 -6.89 4.77
C VAL A 33 -11.94 -5.39 4.46
N ALA A 34 -13.02 -4.67 4.81
CA ALA A 34 -13.15 -3.23 4.56
C ALA A 34 -11.94 -2.42 5.07
N TRP A 35 -11.46 -2.74 6.27
CA TRP A 35 -10.31 -2.10 6.89
C TRP A 35 -9.03 -2.34 6.08
N HIS A 36 -8.79 -3.58 5.64
CA HIS A 36 -7.61 -3.93 4.86
C HIS A 36 -7.60 -3.28 3.48
N LEU A 37 -8.75 -3.26 2.79
CA LEU A 37 -8.90 -2.59 1.51
C LEU A 37 -8.66 -1.08 1.66
N TYR A 38 -9.33 -0.44 2.61
CA TYR A 38 -9.21 1.00 2.84
C TYR A 38 -7.78 1.39 3.22
N HIS A 39 -7.15 0.67 4.16
CA HIS A 39 -5.79 0.98 4.59
C HIS A 39 -4.78 0.87 3.44
N SER A 40 -4.93 -0.14 2.59
CA SER A 40 -4.07 -0.33 1.41
C SER A 40 -4.21 0.83 0.43
N LEU A 41 -5.45 1.20 0.08
CA LEU A 41 -5.73 2.31 -0.83
C LEU A 41 -5.25 3.65 -0.28
N LYS A 42 -5.52 3.92 1.00
CA LYS A 42 -5.07 5.16 1.65
C LYS A 42 -3.55 5.26 1.69
N THR A 43 -2.86 4.14 1.92
CA THR A 43 -1.39 4.08 1.89
C THR A 43 -0.85 4.37 0.50
N ILE A 44 -1.42 3.78 -0.56
CA ILE A 44 -1.06 4.10 -1.95
C ILE A 44 -1.22 5.59 -2.21
N ASN A 45 -2.41 6.14 -1.93
CA ASN A 45 -2.71 7.54 -2.16
C ASN A 45 -1.73 8.47 -1.45
N THR A 46 -1.55 8.30 -0.13
CA THR A 46 -0.65 9.16 0.65
C THR A 46 0.80 9.08 0.18
N ILE A 47 1.29 7.91 -0.20
CA ILE A 47 2.67 7.75 -0.68
C ILE A 47 2.84 8.34 -2.08
N CYS A 48 1.86 8.16 -2.97
CA CYS A 48 1.90 8.77 -4.30
C CYS A 48 1.89 10.30 -4.22
N GLU A 49 1.08 10.89 -3.35
CA GLU A 49 1.11 12.35 -3.10
C GLU A 49 2.47 12.82 -2.59
N ALA A 50 3.03 12.13 -1.59
CA ALA A 50 4.36 12.46 -1.08
C ALA A 50 5.43 12.36 -2.17
N LEU A 51 5.35 11.34 -3.02
CA LEU A 51 6.25 11.14 -4.14
C LEU A 51 6.13 12.28 -5.16
N LYS A 52 4.92 12.68 -5.55
CA LYS A 52 4.66 13.81 -6.46
C LYS A 52 5.24 15.12 -5.90
N ALA A 53 5.01 15.38 -4.61
CA ALA A 53 5.43 16.61 -3.93
C ALA A 53 6.94 16.71 -3.68
N SER A 54 7.67 15.59 -3.63
CA SER A 54 9.11 15.58 -3.32
C SER A 54 9.97 16.33 -4.33
N ASN A 55 11.10 16.89 -3.90
CA ASN A 55 12.12 17.40 -4.82
C ASN A 55 13.12 16.28 -5.18
N PRO A 56 13.36 15.99 -6.48
CA PRO A 56 14.38 15.04 -6.93
C PRO A 56 15.78 15.25 -6.31
N GLU A 57 16.17 16.50 -6.07
CA GLU A 57 17.50 16.84 -5.54
C GLU A 57 17.65 16.53 -4.05
N ASP A 58 16.54 16.34 -3.32
CA ASP A 58 16.57 15.94 -1.92
C ASP A 58 16.82 14.43 -1.72
N PHE A 59 16.83 13.65 -2.81
CA PHE A 59 16.98 12.21 -2.70
C PHE A 59 18.36 11.80 -2.19
N LYS A 60 18.38 11.14 -1.03
CA LYS A 60 19.57 10.54 -0.44
C LYS A 60 19.42 9.03 -0.35
N SER A 61 20.33 8.28 -0.96
CA SER A 61 20.32 6.82 -0.81
C SER A 61 20.57 6.45 0.65
N THR A 62 19.64 5.70 1.24
CA THR A 62 19.76 5.19 2.60
C THR A 62 20.05 3.70 2.59
N PHE A 63 20.85 3.21 3.54
CA PHE A 63 21.02 1.78 3.78
C PHE A 63 20.21 1.37 5.03
N GLY A 64 19.61 0.18 5.01
CA GLY A 64 18.87 -0.33 6.16
C GLY A 64 18.48 -1.79 5.98
N LEU A 65 18.88 -2.64 6.94
CA LEU A 65 18.60 -4.08 6.90
C LEU A 65 17.10 -4.40 6.73
N PRO A 66 16.15 -3.73 7.43
CA PRO A 66 14.72 -3.98 7.23
C PRO A 66 14.26 -3.67 5.81
N LYS A 67 14.78 -2.59 5.21
CA LYS A 67 14.49 -2.25 3.81
C LYS A 67 14.99 -3.35 2.88
N ILE A 68 16.23 -3.82 3.07
CA ILE A 68 16.81 -4.86 2.21
C ILE A 68 15.99 -6.14 2.31
N PHE A 69 15.65 -6.57 3.53
CA PHE A 69 14.82 -7.75 3.73
C PHE A 69 13.47 -7.65 3.01
N VAL A 70 12.71 -6.58 3.29
CA VAL A 70 11.37 -6.40 2.70
C VAL A 70 11.46 -6.26 1.19
N MET A 71 12.41 -5.46 0.70
CA MET A 71 12.57 -5.24 -0.74
C MET A 71 13.04 -6.51 -1.44
N THR A 72 13.88 -7.36 -0.86
CA THR A 72 14.35 -8.59 -1.50
C THR A 72 13.27 -9.67 -1.49
N PHE A 73 12.71 -9.99 -0.31
CA PHE A 73 11.80 -11.12 -0.14
C PHE A 73 10.33 -10.77 -0.40
N GLY A 74 9.95 -9.49 -0.35
CA GLY A 74 8.56 -9.08 -0.50
C GLY A 74 7.67 -9.53 0.66
N ILE A 75 8.26 -9.72 1.85
CA ILE A 75 7.58 -10.23 3.05
C ILE A 75 7.52 -9.13 4.11
N ILE A 76 6.31 -8.88 4.61
CA ILE A 76 6.05 -8.07 5.81
C ILE A 76 5.48 -9.00 6.87
N PRO A 77 6.17 -9.21 8.01
CA PRO A 77 5.68 -10.07 9.09
C PRO A 77 4.38 -9.54 9.72
N ARG A 78 3.37 -10.41 9.84
CA ARG A 78 2.09 -10.06 10.48
C ARG A 78 2.28 -9.80 11.98
N GLY A 79 1.49 -8.88 12.54
CA GLY A 79 1.45 -8.59 13.97
C GLY A 79 2.68 -7.84 14.54
N LYS A 80 3.69 -7.54 13.73
CA LYS A 80 4.91 -6.84 14.17
C LYS A 80 4.87 -5.33 13.98
N ALA A 81 4.06 -4.84 13.04
CA ALA A 81 3.94 -3.41 12.73
C ALA A 81 2.52 -2.90 13.02
N ARG A 82 2.41 -1.63 13.42
CA ARG A 82 1.14 -0.93 13.60
C ARG A 82 0.95 0.06 12.45
N ALA A 83 -0.27 0.14 11.91
CA ALA A 83 -0.61 1.13 10.89
C ALA A 83 -0.44 2.56 11.43
N PRO A 84 0.26 3.46 10.73
CA PRO A 84 0.38 4.86 11.12
C PRO A 84 -0.98 5.56 11.17
N LYS A 85 -1.14 6.55 12.06
CA LYS A 85 -2.38 7.32 12.21
C LYS A 85 -2.84 7.97 10.90
N SER A 86 -1.91 8.43 10.06
CA SER A 86 -2.19 9.11 8.79
C SER A 86 -2.88 8.25 7.74
N VAL A 87 -2.74 6.93 7.82
CA VAL A 87 -3.31 5.96 6.88
C VAL A 87 -4.21 4.94 7.57
N LYS A 88 -4.57 5.20 8.83
CA LYS A 88 -5.54 4.37 9.56
C LYS A 88 -6.93 4.65 8.98
N PRO A 89 -7.72 3.61 8.68
CA PRO A 89 -9.11 3.79 8.29
C PRO A 89 -9.94 4.53 9.35
N PRO A 90 -10.99 5.27 8.95
CA PRO A 90 -11.97 5.84 9.88
C PRO A 90 -12.74 4.71 10.60
N GLU A 91 -13.44 5.06 11.69
CA GLU A 91 -14.24 4.07 12.45
C GLU A 91 -15.36 3.46 11.61
N ASN A 92 -16.05 4.28 10.81
CA ASN A 92 -17.09 3.83 9.90
C ASN A 92 -16.61 3.94 8.44
N ILE A 93 -16.37 2.80 7.81
CA ILE A 93 -15.89 2.71 6.42
C ILE A 93 -17.08 2.43 5.51
N LEU A 94 -17.63 3.46 4.85
CA LEU A 94 -18.70 3.25 3.87
C LEU A 94 -18.14 2.71 2.54
N THR A 95 -18.89 1.87 1.83
CA THR A 95 -18.52 1.35 0.51
C THR A 95 -18.13 2.45 -0.47
N LYS A 96 -18.89 3.56 -0.48
CA LYS A 96 -18.57 4.72 -1.32
C LYS A 96 -17.17 5.29 -1.04
N ASN A 97 -16.72 5.26 0.21
CA ASN A 97 -15.40 5.76 0.60
C ASN A 97 -14.29 4.84 0.08
N ILE A 98 -14.50 3.52 0.07
CA ILE A 98 -13.55 2.56 -0.52
C ILE A 98 -13.44 2.80 -2.03
N LYS A 99 -14.60 2.92 -2.72
CA LYS A 99 -14.64 3.20 -4.16
C LYS A 99 -13.94 4.52 -4.51
N SER A 100 -14.20 5.60 -3.77
CA SER A 100 -13.50 6.88 -4.00
C SER A 100 -11.99 6.78 -3.73
N GLN A 101 -11.55 6.03 -2.72
CA GLN A 101 -10.12 5.80 -2.48
C GLN A 101 -9.48 4.96 -3.60
N LEU A 102 -10.22 4.02 -4.19
CA LEU A 102 -9.78 3.18 -5.30
C LEU A 102 -9.59 4.00 -6.58
N GLU A 103 -10.56 4.83 -6.94
CA GLU A 103 -10.45 5.73 -8.11
C GLU A 103 -9.23 6.64 -7.99
N LEU A 104 -9.07 7.30 -6.83
CA LEU A 104 -7.90 8.13 -6.56
C LEU A 104 -6.59 7.34 -6.62
N ALA A 105 -6.59 6.08 -6.16
CA ALA A 105 -5.40 5.24 -6.23
C ALA A 105 -5.03 4.88 -7.66
N ARG A 106 -6.02 4.59 -8.52
CA ARG A 106 -5.79 4.32 -9.94
C ARG A 106 -5.22 5.55 -10.65
N GLU A 107 -5.79 6.73 -10.41
CA GLU A 107 -5.29 7.99 -10.94
C GLU A 107 -3.84 8.24 -10.49
N ASN A 108 -3.59 8.15 -9.19
CA ASN A 108 -2.27 8.37 -8.61
C ASN A 108 -1.21 7.41 -9.14
N VAL A 109 -1.53 6.12 -9.26
CA VAL A 109 -0.62 5.10 -9.79
C VAL A 109 -0.28 5.39 -11.26
N SER A 110 -1.24 5.87 -12.06
CA SER A 110 -1.00 6.31 -13.43
C SER A 110 -0.04 7.52 -13.48
N LEU A 111 -0.30 8.55 -12.68
CA LEU A 111 0.49 9.78 -12.67
C LEU A 111 1.94 9.57 -12.23
N ILE A 112 2.20 8.66 -11.28
CA ILE A 112 3.58 8.43 -10.82
C ILE A 112 4.47 7.77 -11.87
N GLN A 113 3.93 7.21 -12.96
CA GLN A 113 4.72 6.59 -14.03
C GLN A 113 5.69 7.60 -14.67
N GLY A 114 5.18 8.80 -14.97
CA GLY A 114 5.90 9.86 -15.66
C GLY A 114 6.84 10.69 -14.78
N LEU A 115 6.87 10.45 -13.46
CA LEU A 115 7.71 11.22 -12.55
C LEU A 115 9.22 10.95 -12.74
N ASP A 116 10.04 11.92 -12.37
CA ASP A 116 11.49 11.77 -12.33
C ASP A 116 11.90 10.58 -11.43
N ARG A 117 12.94 9.85 -11.84
CA ARG A 117 13.41 8.64 -11.13
C ARG A 117 13.90 8.89 -9.71
N LYS A 118 14.35 10.10 -9.40
CA LYS A 118 14.83 10.55 -8.08
C LYS A 118 13.71 11.17 -7.22
N LYS A 119 12.49 11.37 -7.74
CA LYS A 119 11.34 11.65 -6.87
C LYS A 119 11.30 10.59 -5.77
N ASN A 120 11.07 11.02 -4.54
CA ASN A 120 11.33 10.22 -3.38
C ASN A 120 10.25 10.31 -2.31
N PHE A 121 10.22 9.31 -1.46
CA PHE A 121 9.36 9.22 -0.29
C PHE A 121 10.23 8.82 0.90
N TYR A 122 10.13 9.57 1.99
CA TYR A 122 10.80 9.21 3.24
C TYR A 122 9.93 8.26 4.06
N HIS A 123 10.38 7.01 4.21
CA HIS A 123 9.73 6.04 5.07
C HIS A 123 10.46 5.95 6.43
N PRO A 124 9.77 6.06 7.57
CA PRO A 124 10.41 6.11 8.90
C PRO A 124 11.36 4.95 9.21
N ILE A 125 11.09 3.75 8.68
CA ILE A 125 11.92 2.56 8.89
C ILE A 125 12.92 2.34 7.75
N PHE A 126 12.61 2.78 6.53
CA PHE A 126 13.40 2.44 5.33
C PHE A 126 14.30 3.57 4.85
N GLY A 127 14.15 4.76 5.44
CA GLY A 127 14.68 6.01 4.92
C GLY A 127 14.06 6.37 3.58
N TYR A 128 14.79 7.13 2.78
CA TYR A 128 14.36 7.51 1.44
C TYR A 128 14.24 6.32 0.48
N LEU A 129 13.09 6.24 -0.16
CA LEU A 129 12.79 5.40 -1.31
C LEU A 129 12.67 6.30 -2.53
N ASN A 130 13.38 5.98 -3.61
CA ASN A 130 13.15 6.63 -4.90
C ASN A 130 11.90 6.05 -5.57
N LYS A 131 11.44 6.65 -6.67
CA LYS A 131 10.26 6.23 -7.43
C LYS A 131 10.13 4.72 -7.58
N ASN A 132 11.17 4.05 -8.07
CA ASN A 132 11.12 2.61 -8.35
C ASN A 132 11.00 1.78 -7.06
N LYS A 133 11.74 2.15 -5.99
CA LYS A 133 11.63 1.48 -4.68
C LYS A 133 10.27 1.76 -4.04
N THR A 134 9.71 2.95 -4.24
CA THR A 134 8.36 3.32 -3.77
C THR A 134 7.31 2.45 -4.46
N ILE A 135 7.32 2.34 -5.79
CA ILE A 135 6.41 1.46 -6.55
C ILE A 135 6.54 0.01 -6.06
N ARG A 136 7.77 -0.47 -5.86
CA ARG A 136 7.99 -1.81 -5.32
C ARG A 136 7.41 -1.99 -3.93
N PHE A 137 7.59 -1.01 -3.04
CA PHE A 137 7.02 -1.05 -1.70
C PHE A 137 5.50 -1.07 -1.73
N LEU A 138 4.86 -0.26 -2.58
CA LEU A 138 3.41 -0.28 -2.77
C LEU A 138 2.92 -1.66 -3.17
N GLY A 139 3.54 -2.31 -4.16
CA GLY A 139 3.17 -3.67 -4.54
C GLY A 139 3.31 -4.70 -3.41
N ILE A 140 4.41 -4.61 -2.63
CA ILE A 140 4.65 -5.52 -1.49
C ILE A 140 3.61 -5.30 -0.38
N HIS A 141 3.36 -4.04 -0.01
CA HIS A 141 2.43 -3.66 1.05
C HIS A 141 0.98 -4.04 0.69
N THR A 142 0.54 -3.70 -0.52
CA THR A 142 -0.81 -4.04 -0.98
C THR A 142 -1.02 -5.55 -1.06
N ASN A 143 -0.06 -6.30 -1.62
CA ASN A 143 -0.16 -7.77 -1.67
C ASN A 143 -0.12 -8.39 -0.27
N HIS A 144 0.61 -7.81 0.68
CA HIS A 144 0.57 -8.26 2.08
C HIS A 144 -0.85 -8.17 2.66
N HIS A 145 -1.56 -7.06 2.43
CA HIS A 145 -2.94 -6.92 2.89
C HIS A 145 -3.92 -7.82 2.14
N LEU A 146 -3.79 -7.95 0.82
CA LEU A 146 -4.63 -8.88 0.05
C LEU A 146 -4.39 -10.34 0.45
N LYS A 147 -3.18 -10.75 0.83
CA LYS A 147 -2.96 -12.07 1.45
C LYS A 147 -3.74 -12.26 2.75
N ILE A 148 -3.92 -11.21 3.56
CA ILE A 148 -4.75 -11.30 4.76
C ILE A 148 -6.23 -11.41 4.38
N VAL A 149 -6.70 -10.64 3.39
CA VAL A 149 -8.06 -10.73 2.87
C VAL A 149 -8.36 -12.13 2.31
N ARG A 150 -7.52 -12.66 1.43
CA ARG A 150 -7.63 -14.03 0.91
C ARG A 150 -7.74 -15.06 2.05
N ASP A 151 -6.91 -14.93 3.08
CA ASP A 151 -6.95 -15.84 4.23
C ASP A 151 -8.28 -15.72 5.02
N ILE A 152 -8.82 -14.50 5.18
CA ILE A 152 -10.15 -14.26 5.79
C ILE A 152 -11.26 -14.89 4.95
N LEU A 153 -11.18 -14.83 3.61
CA LEU A 153 -12.21 -15.34 2.71
C LEU A 153 -12.13 -16.86 2.49
N SER A 154 -10.96 -17.45 2.69
CA SER A 154 -10.72 -18.89 2.51
C SER A 154 -11.11 -19.77 3.72
N LYS A 155 -11.46 -19.16 4.86
CA LYS A 155 -11.73 -19.84 6.13
C LYS A 155 -12.94 -19.26 6.84
#